data_AF-A0A7V3QG46-F1
#
_entry.id   AF-A0A7V3QG46-F1
#
_cell.length_a   1.000
_cell.length_b   1.000
_cell.length_c   1.000
_cell.angle_alpha   90.00
_cell.angle_beta   90.00
_cell.angle_gamma   90.00
#
_symmetry.space_group_name_H-M   'P 1'
#
loop_
_entity.id
_entity.type
_entity.pdbx_description
1 polymer ?
#
loop_
_entity_poly.entity_id
_entity_poly.type
_entity_poly.pdbx_seq_one_letter_code
_entity_poly.pdbx_strand_id
1 'polypeptide(L)'
;MREFTFACPVCGQHLAADETQAGAHVNCPGCFHVLIIPNPPASGDQKFILTASEFKQRPVGSERVPENQPQVFAGRPLLRRVTIAIGFFILVGLIVGLAINFLFRATKPSTNRDSGNIKEGCGSEKDQYPGWTLDLGKMEIPDQRVSGVLAGRQFVCDRAILQSNILHLRHGGASSPELGLTVEFRSVMPAELIGKKFVFGPGASNAPKLIIRGREAVQGRRQTITAPFALVMEFGPLSNNTVAAGIYCCIDDDGKSWLAGKFAAEVRFVSRSKAR
;
A
#
# COMPACT_ATOMS: atom_id res chain seq x y z
N MET A 1 22.96 -39.27 23.87
CA MET A 1 22.24 -37.97 23.81
C MET A 1 20.97 -38.22 23.03
N ARG A 2 19.80 -37.79 23.52
CA ARG A 2 18.53 -37.99 22.83
C ARG A 2 18.29 -36.82 21.90
N GLU A 3 18.34 -37.09 20.60
CA GLU A 3 17.96 -36.16 19.55
C GLU A 3 16.44 -36.24 19.37
N PHE A 4 15.78 -35.08 19.31
CA PHE A 4 14.36 -35.00 19.00
C PHE A 4 14.10 -33.93 17.95
N THR A 5 13.04 -34.12 17.16
CA THR A 5 12.63 -33.18 16.12
C THR A 5 11.40 -32.40 16.54
N PHE A 6 11.42 -31.09 16.30
CA PHE A 6 10.30 -30.20 16.60
C PHE A 6 10.12 -29.19 15.46
N ALA A 7 8.90 -28.67 15.29
CA ALA A 7 8.60 -27.72 14.23
C ALA A 7 8.75 -26.27 14.70
N CYS A 8 9.38 -25.42 13.87
CA CYS A 8 9.43 -23.99 14.09
C CYS A 8 8.02 -23.38 14.00
N PRO A 9 7.55 -22.60 14.98
CA PRO A 9 6.21 -22.02 14.96
C PRO A 9 6.02 -20.94 13.88
N VAL A 10 7.12 -20.38 13.35
CA VAL A 10 7.08 -19.29 12.36
C VAL A 10 7.01 -19.81 10.93
N CYS A 11 7.85 -20.79 10.57
CA CYS A 11 7.95 -21.31 9.20
C CYS A 11 7.49 -22.77 9.04
N GLY A 12 7.28 -23.50 10.13
CA GLY A 12 6.95 -24.93 10.08
C GLY A 12 8.13 -25.85 9.77
N GLN A 13 9.36 -25.32 9.67
CA GLN A 13 10.55 -26.13 9.44
C GLN A 13 10.79 -27.08 10.62
N HIS A 14 11.04 -28.36 10.36
CA HIS A 14 11.44 -29.32 11.38
C HIS A 14 12.92 -29.16 11.69
N LEU A 15 13.26 -28.86 12.95
CA LEU A 15 14.62 -28.80 13.46
C LEU A 15 14.87 -30.00 14.37
N ALA A 16 16.11 -30.51 14.32
CA ALA A 16 16.60 -31.47 15.28
C ALA A 16 17.41 -30.74 16.35
N ALA A 17 17.19 -31.11 17.61
CA ALA A 17 17.99 -30.62 18.73
C ALA A 17 18.25 -31.75 19.74
N ASP A 18 19.34 -31.60 20.46
CA ASP A 18 19.68 -32.46 21.59
C ASP A 18 18.98 -31.99 22.87
N GLU A 19 18.71 -32.92 23.77
CA GLU A 19 18.15 -32.65 25.11
C GLU A 19 18.98 -31.63 25.91
N THR A 20 20.29 -31.54 25.69
CA THR A 20 21.17 -30.55 26.34
C THR A 20 20.92 -29.12 25.87
N GLN A 21 20.23 -28.94 24.75
CA GLN A 21 19.88 -27.65 24.18
C GLN A 21 18.45 -27.21 24.56
N ALA A 22 17.73 -27.98 25.39
CA ALA A 22 16.42 -27.60 25.90
C ALA A 22 16.50 -26.25 26.62
N GLY A 23 15.63 -25.31 26.24
CA GLY A 23 15.64 -23.94 26.76
C GLY A 23 16.67 -23.00 26.12
N ALA A 24 17.54 -23.48 25.23
CA ALA A 24 18.49 -22.63 24.52
C ALA A 24 17.81 -21.80 23.42
N HIS A 25 18.31 -20.58 23.22
CA HIS A 25 17.92 -19.71 22.12
C HIS A 25 18.71 -20.08 20.87
N VAL A 26 18.02 -20.58 19.85
CA VAL A 26 18.63 -20.94 18.56
C VAL A 26 17.94 -20.22 17.42
N ASN A 27 18.68 -19.95 16.35
CA ASN A 27 18.13 -19.29 15.16
C ASN A 27 17.66 -20.35 14.17
N CYS A 28 16.40 -20.25 13.74
CA CYS A 28 15.89 -21.14 12.69
C CYS A 28 16.58 -20.88 11.35
N PRO A 29 17.12 -21.88 10.63
CA PRO A 29 17.77 -21.68 9.34
C PRO A 29 16.79 -21.29 8.22
N GLY A 30 15.49 -21.56 8.39
CA GLY A 30 14.47 -21.24 7.38
C GLY A 30 13.94 -19.81 7.45
N CYS A 31 13.80 -19.25 8.65
CA CYS A 31 13.17 -17.93 8.85
C CYS A 31 14.00 -16.95 9.69
N PHE A 32 15.17 -17.39 10.18
CA PHE A 32 16.09 -16.63 11.04
C PHE A 32 15.47 -16.05 12.31
N HIS A 33 14.30 -16.56 12.73
CA HIS A 33 13.68 -16.18 13.99
C HIS A 33 14.38 -16.91 15.15
N VAL A 34 14.66 -16.17 16.22
CA VAL A 34 15.19 -16.73 17.47
C VAL A 34 14.05 -17.51 18.13
N LEU A 35 14.26 -18.79 18.40
CA LEU A 35 13.29 -19.66 19.04
C LEU A 35 13.92 -20.41 20.21
N ILE A 36 13.08 -20.77 21.17
CA ILE A 36 13.48 -21.53 22.36
C ILE A 36 13.20 -23.01 22.08
N ILE A 37 14.20 -23.86 22.25
CA ILE A 37 14.06 -25.31 22.07
C ILE A 37 13.14 -25.85 23.19
N PRO A 38 12.02 -26.52 22.87
CA PRO A 38 11.12 -27.07 23.87
C PRO A 38 11.79 -28.24 24.60
N ASN A 39 11.42 -28.45 25.87
CA ASN A 39 11.90 -29.60 26.63
C ASN A 39 11.38 -30.90 25.97
N PRO A 40 12.23 -31.89 25.67
CA PRO A 40 11.76 -33.15 25.12
C PRO A 40 10.76 -33.83 26.07
N PRO A 41 9.72 -34.49 25.52
CA PRO A 41 8.82 -35.30 26.34
C PRO A 41 9.60 -36.46 26.99
N ALA A 42 9.35 -36.71 28.27
CA ALA A 42 10.06 -37.72 29.06
C ALA A 42 9.89 -39.17 28.55
N SER A 43 8.98 -39.39 27.60
CA SER A 43 8.63 -40.70 27.04
C SER A 43 9.42 -40.95 25.76
N GLY A 44 10.49 -41.74 25.86
CA GLY A 44 11.31 -42.18 24.73
C GLY A 44 10.64 -43.25 23.87
N ASP A 45 9.45 -42.97 23.32
CA ASP A 45 8.84 -43.84 22.31
C ASP A 45 8.74 -43.11 20.98
N GLN A 46 9.56 -43.60 20.05
CA GLN A 46 9.46 -43.33 18.63
C GLN A 46 8.12 -43.88 18.11
N LYS A 47 7.66 -43.34 16.97
CA LYS A 47 6.76 -43.97 15.98
C LYS A 47 5.28 -43.53 16.02
N PHE A 48 4.99 -42.57 15.13
CA PHE A 48 3.74 -42.23 14.43
C PHE A 48 2.43 -42.17 15.24
N ILE A 49 1.71 -41.04 15.16
CA ILE A 49 0.43 -40.93 14.43
C ILE A 49 0.26 -39.47 13.98
N LEU A 50 0.34 -39.26 12.67
CA LEU A 50 -0.26 -38.11 12.01
C LEU A 50 -1.78 -38.25 12.14
N THR A 51 -2.44 -37.36 12.89
CA THR A 51 -3.89 -37.18 12.76
C THR A 51 -4.16 -36.49 11.42
N ALA A 52 -4.16 -37.28 10.35
CA ALA A 52 -4.69 -36.89 9.06
C ALA A 52 -6.20 -36.70 9.22
N SER A 53 -6.64 -35.45 9.08
CA SER A 53 -8.04 -35.13 8.89
C SER A 53 -8.54 -35.78 7.60
N GLU A 54 -9.70 -36.40 7.73
CA GLU A 54 -10.37 -37.26 6.77
C GLU A 54 -10.66 -36.53 5.45
N PHE A 55 -9.98 -36.96 4.36
CA PHE A 55 -10.32 -36.55 3.00
C PHE A 55 -11.21 -37.62 2.38
N LYS A 56 -12.52 -37.33 2.37
CA LYS A 56 -13.56 -38.13 1.72
C LYS A 56 -13.19 -38.31 0.24
N GLN A 57 -12.86 -39.55 -0.15
CA GLN A 57 -12.56 -39.90 -1.54
C GLN A 57 -13.79 -39.62 -2.42
N ARG A 58 -13.63 -38.77 -3.44
CA ARG A 58 -14.57 -38.62 -4.55
C ARG A 58 -14.24 -39.72 -5.58
N PRO A 59 -15.22 -40.53 -6.04
CA PRO A 59 -14.96 -41.64 -6.92
C PRO A 59 -14.39 -41.19 -8.27
N VAL A 60 -13.35 -41.91 -8.70
CA VAL A 60 -12.69 -41.80 -10.00
C VAL A 60 -13.64 -42.37 -11.06
N GLY A 61 -14.36 -41.46 -11.74
CA GLY A 61 -15.05 -41.76 -12.98
C GLY A 61 -14.03 -41.74 -14.13
N SER A 62 -13.67 -42.94 -14.58
CA SER A 62 -12.93 -43.18 -15.82
C SER A 62 -13.85 -42.91 -17.00
N GLU A 63 -13.76 -41.72 -17.61
CA GLU A 63 -14.31 -41.49 -18.95
C GLU A 63 -13.14 -41.17 -19.87
N ARG A 64 -12.84 -42.14 -20.74
CA ARG A 64 -11.80 -42.06 -21.76
C ARG A 64 -12.16 -40.97 -22.76
N VAL A 65 -11.18 -40.16 -23.13
CA VAL A 65 -11.22 -39.28 -24.30
C VAL A 65 -10.97 -40.14 -25.55
N PRO A 66 -11.83 -40.09 -26.58
CA PRO A 66 -11.44 -40.32 -27.97
C PRO A 66 -11.42 -38.96 -28.70
N GLU A 67 -10.30 -38.53 -29.28
CA GLU A 67 -9.77 -39.00 -30.57
C GLU A 67 -10.82 -38.91 -31.70
N ASN A 68 -10.83 -37.74 -32.34
CA ASN A 68 -10.84 -37.56 -33.79
C ASN A 68 -12.02 -38.16 -34.61
N GLN A 69 -12.93 -37.31 -35.09
CA GLN A 69 -13.25 -37.21 -36.54
C GLN A 69 -14.26 -36.09 -36.88
N PRO A 70 -14.16 -35.48 -38.07
CA PRO A 70 -15.08 -34.47 -38.57
C PRO A 70 -16.24 -35.13 -39.32
N GLN A 71 -17.47 -34.71 -39.05
CA GLN A 71 -18.63 -35.13 -39.85
C GLN A 71 -19.46 -33.91 -40.25
N VAL A 72 -19.34 -33.60 -41.53
CA VAL A 72 -20.21 -32.69 -42.28
C VAL A 72 -21.59 -33.35 -42.39
N PHE A 73 -22.65 -32.70 -41.92
CA PHE A 73 -24.00 -32.97 -42.41
C PHE A 73 -24.74 -31.67 -42.70
N ALA A 74 -25.15 -31.57 -43.96
CA ALA A 74 -25.94 -30.50 -44.53
C ALA A 74 -27.40 -30.57 -44.04
N GLY A 75 -27.98 -29.40 -43.76
CA GLY A 75 -29.41 -29.24 -43.47
C GLY A 75 -29.82 -27.77 -43.46
N ARG A 76 -30.33 -27.28 -44.60
CA ARG A 76 -31.00 -25.97 -44.77
C ARG A 76 -32.46 -26.05 -44.23
N PRO A 77 -33.31 -25.00 -44.32
CA PRO A 77 -33.18 -23.61 -43.86
C PRO A 77 -34.49 -23.13 -43.16
N LEU A 78 -34.48 -22.66 -41.91
CA LEU A 78 -35.71 -22.05 -41.37
C LEU A 78 -35.52 -21.11 -40.18
N LEU A 79 -34.69 -20.06 -40.31
CA LEU A 79 -34.63 -19.01 -39.27
C LEU A 79 -34.21 -17.65 -39.85
N ARG A 80 -34.86 -17.24 -40.95
CA ARG A 80 -34.66 -15.93 -41.59
C ARG A 80 -35.64 -14.86 -41.09
N ARG A 81 -36.16 -14.98 -39.86
CA ARG A 81 -37.12 -14.01 -39.29
C ARG A 81 -36.81 -13.54 -37.86
N VAL A 82 -35.78 -14.07 -37.20
CA VAL A 82 -35.42 -13.66 -35.81
C VAL A 82 -34.23 -12.70 -35.75
N THR A 83 -33.42 -12.60 -36.82
CA THR A 83 -32.21 -11.76 -36.83
C THR A 83 -32.47 -10.26 -37.04
N ILE A 84 -33.61 -9.87 -37.60
CA ILE A 84 -33.92 -8.44 -37.84
C ILE A 84 -34.38 -7.75 -36.55
N ALA A 85 -35.08 -8.45 -35.65
CA ALA A 85 -35.55 -7.87 -34.40
C ALA A 85 -34.38 -7.58 -33.44
N ILE A 86 -33.43 -8.52 -33.30
CA ILE A 86 -32.29 -8.36 -32.39
C ILE A 86 -31.32 -7.26 -32.89
N GLY A 87 -31.09 -7.19 -34.22
CA GLY A 87 -30.29 -6.12 -34.81
C GLY A 87 -30.91 -4.73 -34.62
N PHE A 88 -32.23 -4.60 -34.74
CA PHE A 88 -32.91 -3.32 -34.52
C PHE A 88 -32.89 -2.89 -33.05
N PHE A 89 -33.05 -3.82 -32.10
CA PHE A 89 -32.95 -3.51 -30.67
C PHE A 89 -31.54 -3.09 -30.25
N ILE A 90 -30.49 -3.70 -30.81
CA ILE A 90 -29.11 -3.29 -30.53
C ILE A 90 -28.80 -1.92 -31.15
N LEU A 91 -29.27 -1.66 -32.37
CA LEU A 91 -29.07 -0.37 -33.04
C LEU A 91 -29.83 0.77 -32.33
N VAL A 92 -31.10 0.54 -31.97
CA VAL A 92 -31.89 1.51 -31.20
C VAL A 92 -31.30 1.69 -29.79
N GLY A 93 -30.85 0.62 -29.14
CA GLY A 93 -30.16 0.68 -27.85
C GLY A 93 -28.87 1.51 -27.89
N LEU A 94 -28.09 1.40 -28.97
CA LEU A 94 -26.88 2.22 -29.17
C LEU A 94 -27.21 3.68 -29.46
N ILE A 95 -28.24 3.96 -30.26
CA ILE A 95 -28.68 5.33 -30.57
C ILE A 95 -29.25 6.01 -29.32
N VAL A 96 -30.08 5.30 -28.54
CA VAL A 96 -30.63 5.79 -27.28
C VAL A 96 -29.52 5.94 -26.22
N GLY A 97 -28.57 5.00 -26.14
CA GLY A 97 -27.43 5.09 -25.24
C GLY A 97 -26.52 6.30 -25.54
N LEU A 98 -26.27 6.58 -26.83
CA LEU A 98 -25.54 7.77 -27.25
C LEU A 98 -26.34 9.06 -27.00
N ALA A 99 -27.66 9.06 -27.20
CA ALA A 99 -28.52 10.19 -26.90
C ALA A 99 -28.60 10.49 -25.39
N ILE A 100 -28.69 9.47 -24.54
CA ILE A 100 -28.68 9.63 -23.07
C ILE A 100 -27.31 10.15 -22.61
N ASN A 101 -26.19 9.65 -23.17
CA ASN A 101 -24.87 10.17 -22.84
C ASN A 101 -24.68 11.62 -23.33
N PHE A 102 -25.28 11.99 -24.46
CA PHE A 102 -25.27 13.36 -24.98
C PHE A 102 -26.15 14.31 -24.15
N LEU A 103 -27.34 13.87 -23.71
CA LEU A 103 -28.19 14.62 -22.78
C LEU A 103 -27.56 14.75 -21.39
N PHE A 104 -26.92 13.69 -20.84
CA PHE A 104 -26.18 13.79 -19.57
C PHE A 104 -24.91 14.64 -19.67
N ARG A 105 -24.33 14.80 -20.87
CA ARG A 105 -23.28 15.81 -21.12
C ARG A 105 -23.84 17.22 -21.25
N ALA A 106 -25.09 17.38 -21.69
CA ALA A 106 -25.75 18.68 -21.89
C ALA A 106 -26.42 19.23 -20.62
N THR A 107 -26.66 18.41 -19.59
CA THR A 107 -27.25 18.86 -18.31
C THR A 107 -26.39 18.50 -17.10
N LYS A 108 -25.08 18.78 -17.16
CA LYS A 108 -24.41 19.18 -15.91
C LYS A 108 -24.82 20.63 -15.64
N PRO A 109 -25.37 20.96 -14.46
CA PRO A 109 -25.63 22.34 -14.11
C PRO A 109 -24.29 23.08 -14.10
N SER A 110 -24.11 23.94 -15.09
CA SER A 110 -23.14 25.01 -15.09
C SER A 110 -23.54 25.99 -13.99
N THR A 111 -23.00 25.81 -12.79
CA THR A 111 -22.78 26.95 -11.90
C THR A 111 -21.75 27.84 -12.58
N ASN A 112 -22.27 28.83 -13.30
CA ASN A 112 -21.58 29.84 -14.07
C ASN A 112 -21.26 31.02 -13.14
N ARG A 113 -19.97 31.34 -12.97
CA ARG A 113 -19.37 32.63 -12.52
C ARG A 113 -17.92 32.33 -12.14
N ASP A 114 -16.87 32.93 -12.68
CA ASP A 114 -16.70 34.01 -13.63
C ASP A 114 -15.37 33.74 -14.36
N SER A 115 -15.38 33.79 -15.69
CA SER A 115 -14.16 34.07 -16.47
C SER A 115 -13.88 35.57 -16.36
N GLY A 116 -13.47 36.00 -15.18
CA GLY A 116 -12.77 37.25 -14.97
C GLY A 116 -11.31 36.90 -14.71
N ASN A 117 -10.45 37.24 -15.67
CA ASN A 117 -9.06 37.65 -15.44
C ASN A 117 -8.37 36.95 -14.26
N ILE A 118 -7.59 35.89 -14.52
CA ILE A 118 -6.57 35.44 -13.55
C ILE A 118 -5.51 36.54 -13.49
N LYS A 119 -5.85 37.61 -12.78
CA LYS A 119 -4.89 38.36 -12.00
C LYS A 119 -4.25 37.35 -11.07
N GLU A 120 -2.93 37.39 -11.05
CA GLU A 120 -2.09 37.00 -9.93
C GLU A 120 -2.71 37.57 -8.66
N GLY A 121 -3.58 36.78 -8.06
CA GLY A 121 -4.24 37.04 -6.80
C GLY A 121 -3.34 36.46 -5.74
N CYS A 122 -2.40 37.29 -5.28
CA CYS A 122 -1.73 37.15 -4.01
C CYS A 122 -2.75 36.66 -2.96
N GLY A 123 -2.66 35.38 -2.61
CA GLY A 123 -3.27 34.87 -1.39
C GLY A 123 -2.72 35.73 -0.26
N SER A 124 -3.64 36.31 0.50
CA SER A 124 -3.36 37.25 1.59
C SER A 124 -2.12 36.85 2.39
N GLU A 125 -1.22 37.82 2.51
CA GLU A 125 0.06 37.87 3.21
C GLU A 125 0.00 37.58 4.73
N LYS A 126 -1.00 36.83 5.21
CA LYS A 126 -1.20 36.47 6.62
C LYS A 126 -1.24 34.98 6.91
N ASP A 127 -1.22 34.10 5.90
CA ASP A 127 -1.21 32.64 6.08
C ASP A 127 0.07 31.97 5.56
N GLN A 128 1.13 32.75 5.33
CA GLN A 128 2.40 32.22 4.85
C GLN A 128 3.14 31.54 6.00
N TYR A 129 2.88 30.26 6.19
CA TYR A 129 3.72 29.37 6.96
C TYR A 129 5.17 29.56 6.51
N PRO A 130 6.17 29.66 7.42
CA PRO A 130 7.55 29.90 7.04
C PRO A 130 7.98 28.72 6.18
N GLY A 131 7.95 28.92 4.86
CA GLY A 131 7.90 27.84 3.89
C GLY A 131 8.99 26.81 4.13
N TRP A 132 10.16 27.18 4.63
CA TRP A 132 11.21 26.21 4.84
C TRP A 132 12.12 26.63 6.00
N THR A 133 12.28 25.76 7.00
CA THR A 133 13.25 25.94 8.10
C THR A 133 13.73 24.61 8.69
N LEU A 134 15.03 24.48 8.94
CA LEU A 134 15.62 23.33 9.63
C LEU A 134 15.48 23.40 11.16
N ASP A 135 15.07 24.56 11.70
CA ASP A 135 14.92 24.79 13.14
C ASP A 135 13.58 24.22 13.66
N LEU A 136 13.60 22.97 14.11
CA LEU A 136 12.39 22.29 14.62
C LEU A 136 11.80 22.91 15.88
N GLY A 137 12.59 23.65 16.67
CA GLY A 137 12.13 24.31 17.90
C GLY A 137 11.23 25.52 17.68
N LYS A 138 11.18 26.05 16.45
CA LYS A 138 10.31 27.18 16.06
C LYS A 138 9.06 26.71 15.31
N MET A 139 8.83 25.40 15.25
CA MET A 139 7.87 24.80 14.33
C MET A 139 6.64 24.24 15.04
N GLU A 140 5.47 24.69 14.61
CA GLU A 140 4.18 24.10 14.97
C GLU A 140 3.49 23.56 13.73
N ILE A 141 2.97 22.34 13.76
CA ILE A 141 2.31 21.74 12.60
C ILE A 141 0.97 22.46 12.37
N PRO A 142 0.74 23.08 11.20
CA PRO A 142 -0.47 23.86 10.96
C PRO A 142 -1.68 22.93 10.90
N ASP A 143 -2.84 23.42 11.32
CA ASP A 143 -4.12 22.68 11.27
C ASP A 143 -4.75 22.62 9.87
N GLN A 144 -3.90 22.74 8.84
CA GLN A 144 -4.29 22.71 7.43
C GLN A 144 -3.93 21.36 6.82
N ARG A 145 -4.56 21.03 5.70
CA ARG A 145 -4.18 19.86 4.90
C ARG A 145 -2.71 19.94 4.53
N VAL A 146 -1.99 18.81 4.63
CA VAL A 146 -0.58 18.74 4.21
C VAL A 146 -0.38 19.33 2.82
N SER A 147 0.38 20.42 2.77
CA SER A 147 0.72 21.15 1.56
C SER A 147 2.14 21.72 1.65
N GLY A 148 2.69 22.12 0.51
CA GLY A 148 4.03 22.69 0.43
C GLY A 148 4.62 22.57 -0.97
N VAL A 149 5.95 22.54 -1.03
CA VAL A 149 6.71 22.42 -2.27
C VAL A 149 7.61 21.20 -2.19
N LEU A 150 7.49 20.27 -3.14
CA LEU A 150 8.34 19.08 -3.20
C LEU A 150 9.02 19.00 -4.56
N ALA A 151 10.36 18.93 -4.57
CA ALA A 151 11.20 18.98 -5.76
C ALA A 151 10.86 20.16 -6.70
N GLY A 152 10.65 21.34 -6.10
CA GLY A 152 10.31 22.57 -6.82
C GLY A 152 8.89 22.64 -7.38
N ARG A 153 7.99 21.70 -7.03
CA ARG A 153 6.59 21.67 -7.47
C ARG A 153 5.64 21.78 -6.29
N GLN A 154 4.50 22.44 -6.48
CA GLN A 154 3.46 22.45 -5.46
C GLN A 154 2.96 21.03 -5.19
N PHE A 155 2.82 20.69 -3.93
CA PHE A 155 2.31 19.41 -3.46
C PHE A 155 1.15 19.66 -2.51
N VAL A 156 0.04 18.95 -2.74
CA VAL A 156 -1.09 18.89 -1.81
C VAL A 156 -1.41 17.42 -1.58
N CYS A 157 -1.45 16.99 -0.32
CA CYS A 157 -1.71 15.60 -0.01
C CYS A 157 -3.16 15.23 -0.32
N ASP A 158 -3.33 14.34 -1.29
CA ASP A 158 -4.64 13.75 -1.63
C ASP A 158 -4.89 12.48 -0.84
N ARG A 159 -3.84 11.68 -0.63
CA ARG A 159 -3.93 10.41 0.08
C ARG A 159 -2.67 10.11 0.87
N ALA A 160 -2.87 9.68 2.11
CA ALA A 160 -1.83 9.16 2.97
C ALA A 160 -2.10 7.69 3.32
N ILE A 161 -1.09 6.84 3.20
CA ILE A 161 -1.19 5.42 3.52
C ILE A 161 0.00 5.07 4.41
N LEU A 162 -0.27 4.53 5.60
CA LEU A 162 0.74 3.98 6.48
C LEU A 162 0.71 2.46 6.35
N GLN A 163 1.73 1.90 5.70
CA GLN A 163 1.84 0.47 5.47
C GLN A 163 3.09 -0.06 6.17
N SER A 164 2.88 -0.87 7.21
CA SER A 164 3.97 -1.37 8.07
C SER A 164 4.80 -0.21 8.65
N ASN A 165 6.04 -0.03 8.19
CA ASN A 165 6.98 1.01 8.61
C ASN A 165 7.21 2.06 7.51
N ILE A 166 6.32 2.16 6.54
CA ILE A 166 6.45 3.08 5.40
C ILE A 166 5.19 3.96 5.33
N LEU A 167 5.40 5.26 5.43
CA LEU A 167 4.37 6.26 5.18
C LEU A 167 4.48 6.75 3.73
N HIS A 168 3.39 6.63 2.99
CA HIS A 168 3.26 7.14 1.63
C HIS A 168 2.32 8.34 1.63
N LEU A 169 2.83 9.52 1.27
CA LEU A 169 2.05 10.69 0.95
C LEU A 169 1.99 10.83 -0.57
N ARG A 170 0.78 10.92 -1.14
CA ARG A 170 0.56 10.92 -2.58
C ARG A 170 -0.25 12.15 -2.99
N HIS A 171 0.18 12.75 -4.09
CA HIS A 171 -0.51 13.80 -4.81
C HIS A 171 -0.83 13.30 -6.23
N GLY A 172 -2.04 13.59 -6.70
CA GLY A 172 -2.57 13.17 -7.98
C GLY A 172 -3.54 11.99 -7.90
N GLY A 173 -3.97 11.52 -9.08
CA GLY A 173 -5.04 10.53 -9.23
C GLY A 173 -4.76 9.17 -8.57
N ALA A 174 -5.85 8.46 -8.24
CA ALA A 174 -5.79 7.17 -7.52
C ALA A 174 -4.94 6.10 -8.22
N SER A 175 -4.94 6.06 -9.56
CA SER A 175 -4.23 5.06 -10.37
C SER A 175 -2.74 5.37 -10.60
N SER A 176 -2.31 6.61 -10.44
CA SER A 176 -0.89 7.00 -10.64
C SER A 176 -0.58 8.28 -9.87
N PRO A 177 0.29 8.23 -8.84
CA PRO A 177 0.71 9.44 -8.17
C PRO A 177 1.58 10.26 -9.13
N GLU A 178 1.27 11.54 -9.26
CA GLU A 178 2.08 12.46 -10.07
C GLU A 178 3.32 12.88 -9.29
N LEU A 179 3.16 13.04 -7.98
CA LEU A 179 4.20 13.38 -7.02
C LEU A 179 3.92 12.69 -5.68
N GLY A 180 4.95 12.29 -4.96
CA GLY A 180 4.77 11.63 -3.67
C GLY A 180 6.04 11.63 -2.82
N LEU A 181 5.84 11.73 -1.50
CA LEU A 181 6.86 11.54 -0.50
C LEU A 181 6.66 10.17 0.16
N THR A 182 7.73 9.39 0.24
CA THR A 182 7.77 8.15 1.00
C THR A 182 8.74 8.29 2.15
N VAL A 183 8.27 8.06 3.37
CA VAL A 183 9.05 8.07 4.60
C VAL A 183 9.16 6.63 5.09
N GLU A 184 10.38 6.09 5.11
CA GLU A 184 10.65 4.73 5.55
C GLU A 184 11.35 4.75 6.92
N PHE A 185 10.64 4.29 7.94
CA PHE A 185 11.13 4.20 9.31
C PHE A 185 11.99 2.95 9.46
N ARG A 186 13.31 3.10 9.60
CA ARG A 186 14.24 1.96 9.75
C ARG A 186 14.33 1.44 11.19
N SER A 187 14.24 2.34 12.17
CA SER A 187 14.50 2.02 13.58
C SER A 187 13.26 2.11 14.47
N VAL A 188 12.05 2.30 13.91
CA VAL A 188 10.81 2.45 14.67
C VAL A 188 9.81 1.38 14.27
N MET A 189 9.26 0.67 15.26
CA MET A 189 8.24 -0.34 15.01
C MET A 189 6.88 0.30 14.66
N PRO A 190 6.05 -0.32 13.79
CA PRO A 190 4.75 0.23 13.41
C PRO A 190 3.82 0.52 14.59
N ALA A 191 3.83 -0.34 15.60
CA ALA A 191 3.01 -0.18 16.81
C ALA A 191 3.44 1.03 17.65
N GLU A 192 4.72 1.40 17.60
CA GLU A 192 5.23 2.56 18.32
C GLU A 192 4.96 3.87 17.60
N LEU A 193 4.62 3.84 16.31
CA LEU A 193 4.29 5.04 15.57
C LEU A 193 2.99 5.66 16.08
N ILE A 194 2.01 4.86 16.47
CA ILE A 194 0.67 5.32 16.85
C ILE A 194 0.71 6.06 18.20
N GLY A 195 0.11 7.24 18.26
CA GLY A 195 0.02 8.03 19.50
C GLY A 195 1.32 8.70 19.94
N LYS A 196 2.39 8.65 19.15
CA LYS A 196 3.70 9.24 19.49
C LYS A 196 4.07 10.40 18.58
N LYS A 197 4.89 11.30 19.14
CA LYS A 197 5.58 12.38 18.44
C LYS A 197 7.01 11.97 18.15
N PHE A 198 7.44 12.19 16.91
CA PHE A 198 8.79 11.93 16.44
C PHE A 198 9.42 13.21 15.91
N VAL A 199 10.67 13.43 16.28
CA VAL A 199 11.45 14.61 15.90
C VAL A 199 12.80 14.11 15.43
N PHE A 200 13.12 14.35 14.15
CA PHE A 200 14.39 13.99 13.53
C PHE A 200 15.03 15.26 13.00
N GLY A 201 16.15 15.66 13.61
CA GLY A 201 16.96 16.77 13.12
C GLY A 201 17.90 16.37 11.99
N PRO A 202 18.55 17.35 11.35
CA PRO A 202 19.54 17.10 10.31
C PRO A 202 20.69 16.24 10.87
N GLY A 203 20.99 15.12 10.19
CA GLY A 203 22.07 14.22 10.57
C GLY A 203 21.77 13.24 11.71
N ALA A 204 20.52 13.10 12.15
CA ALA A 204 20.18 12.12 13.18
C ALA A 204 20.51 10.67 12.73
N SER A 205 21.19 9.90 13.59
CA SER A 205 21.63 8.53 13.28
C SER A 205 20.49 7.54 13.04
N ASN A 206 19.34 7.76 13.69
CA ASN A 206 18.12 6.96 13.55
C ASN A 206 17.08 7.58 12.59
N ALA A 207 17.51 8.50 11.71
CA ALA A 207 16.59 9.19 10.84
C ALA A 207 15.95 8.26 9.78
N PRO A 208 14.66 8.44 9.47
CA PRO A 208 13.99 7.67 8.44
C PRO A 208 14.59 7.97 7.07
N LYS A 209 14.43 7.04 6.13
CA LYS A 209 14.84 7.26 4.75
C LYS A 209 13.72 8.01 4.02
N LEU A 210 14.03 9.17 3.44
CA LEU A 210 13.10 9.93 2.62
C LEU A 210 13.31 9.62 1.14
N ILE A 211 12.22 9.36 0.42
CA ILE A 211 12.23 9.04 -1.00
C ILE A 211 11.16 9.89 -1.70
N ILE A 212 11.57 10.72 -2.65
CA ILE A 212 10.66 11.46 -3.53
C ILE A 212 10.38 10.62 -4.77
N ARG A 213 9.10 10.58 -5.17
CA ARG A 213 8.64 9.92 -6.39
C ARG A 213 7.92 10.93 -7.26
N GLY A 214 8.31 11.05 -8.51
CA GLY A 214 7.64 11.91 -9.50
C GLY A 214 7.49 11.21 -10.84
N ARG A 215 6.44 11.56 -11.59
CA ARG A 215 6.16 11.00 -12.93
C ARG A 215 7.23 11.35 -13.97
N GLU A 216 7.87 12.51 -13.86
CA GLU A 216 8.68 13.10 -14.95
C GLU A 216 10.16 12.71 -14.99
N ALA A 217 10.66 11.91 -14.05
CA ALA A 217 12.05 11.48 -14.06
C ALA A 217 12.29 10.33 -15.05
N VAL A 218 11.94 10.50 -16.34
CA VAL A 218 12.21 9.66 -17.55
C VAL A 218 11.82 8.16 -17.45
N GLN A 219 11.50 7.65 -16.26
CA GLN A 219 11.27 6.25 -15.92
C GLN A 219 10.58 6.07 -14.54
N GLY A 220 9.93 7.11 -13.99
CA GLY A 220 9.35 7.04 -12.63
C GLY A 220 10.42 6.83 -11.54
N ARG A 221 11.63 7.33 -11.77
CA ARG A 221 12.81 7.07 -10.92
C ARG A 221 12.58 7.61 -9.50
N ARG A 222 12.54 6.70 -8.54
CA ARG A 222 12.56 7.00 -7.10
C ARG A 222 13.87 7.71 -6.78
N GLN A 223 13.81 8.94 -6.27
CA GLN A 223 15.00 9.65 -5.81
C GLN A 223 15.08 9.48 -4.29
N THR A 224 16.13 8.81 -3.82
CA THR A 224 16.45 8.79 -2.39
C THR A 224 17.08 10.12 -2.05
N ILE A 225 16.57 10.78 -1.00
CA ILE A 225 17.14 12.02 -0.51
C ILE A 225 18.39 11.68 0.30
N THR A 226 19.52 12.24 -0.14
CA THR A 226 20.82 12.18 0.56
C THR A 226 21.13 13.49 1.30
N ALA A 227 20.37 14.55 1.00
CA ALA A 227 20.51 15.85 1.62
C ALA A 227 20.11 15.82 3.10
N PRO A 228 20.67 16.71 3.94
CA PRO A 228 20.19 16.88 5.31
C PRO A 228 18.72 17.32 5.28
N PHE A 229 17.94 16.79 6.21
CA PHE A 229 16.52 17.07 6.33
C PHE A 229 16.15 17.17 7.80
N ALA A 230 15.06 17.89 8.08
CA ALA A 230 14.41 17.86 9.37
C ALA A 230 12.97 17.38 9.22
N LEU A 231 12.52 16.54 10.15
CA LEU A 231 11.21 15.89 10.10
C LEU A 231 10.59 15.84 11.49
N VAL A 232 9.41 16.41 11.62
CA VAL A 232 8.54 16.27 12.79
C VAL A 232 7.28 15.58 12.35
N MET A 233 6.86 14.56 13.10
CA MET A 233 5.60 13.88 12.87
C MET A 233 4.91 13.63 14.19
N GLU A 234 3.60 13.74 14.17
CA GLU A 234 2.74 13.47 15.32
C GLU A 234 1.65 12.53 14.85
N PHE A 235 1.62 11.32 15.40
CA PHE A 235 0.54 10.38 15.10
C PHE A 235 -0.43 10.36 16.27
N GLY A 236 -1.71 10.47 15.97
CA GLY A 236 -2.80 10.31 16.92
C GLY A 236 -3.15 8.84 17.17
N PRO A 237 -4.24 8.59 17.91
CA PRO A 237 -4.75 7.24 18.14
C PRO A 237 -5.28 6.62 16.83
N LEU A 238 -5.13 5.30 16.71
CA LEU A 238 -5.72 4.52 15.63
C LEU A 238 -7.24 4.41 15.86
N SER A 239 -8.03 4.85 14.89
CA SER A 239 -9.49 4.73 14.89
C SER A 239 -9.96 4.32 13.50
N ASN A 240 -10.79 3.26 13.41
CA ASN A 240 -11.37 2.81 12.14
C ASN A 240 -10.35 2.61 11.01
N ASN A 241 -9.24 1.94 11.31
CA ASN A 241 -8.13 1.68 10.37
C ASN A 241 -7.48 2.96 9.80
N THR A 242 -7.69 4.10 10.45
CA THR A 242 -7.18 5.41 10.06
C THR A 242 -6.49 6.06 11.26
N VAL A 243 -5.36 6.72 11.01
CA VAL A 243 -4.62 7.48 12.02
C VAL A 243 -4.60 8.94 11.61
N ALA A 244 -5.14 9.83 12.44
CA ALA A 244 -4.92 11.25 12.27
C ALA A 244 -3.46 11.56 12.58
N ALA A 245 -2.76 12.25 11.69
CA ALA A 245 -1.35 12.57 11.86
C ALA A 245 -1.01 13.97 11.36
N GLY A 246 -0.02 14.59 11.99
CA GLY A 246 0.63 15.80 11.54
C GLY A 246 2.02 15.49 10.99
N ILE A 247 2.45 16.23 9.97
CA ILE A 247 3.83 16.19 9.47
C ILE A 247 4.32 17.61 9.22
N TYR A 248 5.58 17.82 9.59
CA TYR A 248 6.42 18.86 9.05
C TYR A 248 7.71 18.23 8.55
N CYS A 249 8.05 18.41 7.28
CA CYS A 249 9.25 17.89 6.67
C CYS A 249 9.90 19.01 5.86
N CYS A 250 11.19 19.22 6.04
CA CYS A 250 12.01 20.10 5.22
C CYS A 250 13.26 19.34 4.78
N ILE A 251 13.63 19.54 3.51
CA ILE A 251 14.79 18.92 2.89
C ILE A 251 15.64 20.06 2.34
N ASP A 252 16.93 20.01 2.62
CA ASP A 252 17.90 20.98 2.11
C ASP A 252 18.38 20.56 0.71
N ASP A 253 17.46 20.54 -0.25
CA ASP A 253 17.75 20.37 -1.68
C ASP A 253 17.75 21.72 -2.40
N ASP A 254 18.19 21.73 -3.66
CA ASP A 254 18.23 22.94 -4.50
C ASP A 254 16.85 23.64 -4.60
N GLY A 255 15.78 22.86 -4.45
CA GLY A 255 14.39 23.33 -4.49
C GLY A 255 13.81 23.77 -3.14
N LYS A 256 14.58 23.67 -2.04
CA LYS A 256 14.12 23.88 -0.66
C LYS A 256 12.77 23.23 -0.38
N SER A 257 12.72 21.94 -0.62
CA SER A 257 11.50 21.14 -0.52
C SER A 257 11.00 21.11 0.92
N TRP A 258 9.71 21.33 1.10
CA TRP A 258 9.05 21.32 2.39
C TRP A 258 7.59 20.87 2.27
N LEU A 259 7.09 20.26 3.35
CA LEU A 259 5.70 19.86 3.50
C LEU A 259 5.27 20.10 4.94
N ALA A 260 4.10 20.70 5.15
CA ALA A 260 3.56 20.92 6.48
C ALA A 260 2.04 20.70 6.49
N GLY A 261 1.53 20.11 7.57
CA GLY A 261 0.10 20.07 7.86
C GLY A 261 -0.36 18.76 8.48
N LYS A 262 -1.68 18.61 8.60
CA LYS A 262 -2.36 17.42 9.11
C LYS A 262 -3.02 16.62 8.00
N PHE A 263 -3.12 15.31 8.24
CA PHE A 263 -3.68 14.34 7.31
C PHE A 263 -4.26 13.15 8.06
N ALA A 264 -5.13 12.40 7.39
CA ALA A 264 -5.63 11.11 7.86
C ALA A 264 -4.94 10.00 7.06
N ALA A 265 -4.16 9.15 7.73
CA ALA A 265 -3.45 8.04 7.12
C ALA A 265 -4.27 6.76 7.21
N GLU A 266 -4.55 6.14 6.07
CA GLU A 266 -5.13 4.79 6.04
C GLU A 266 -4.04 3.80 6.46
N VAL A 267 -4.28 3.04 7.53
CA VAL A 267 -3.33 2.02 8.00
C VAL A 267 -3.59 0.74 7.22
N ARG A 268 -2.54 0.19 6.61
CA ARG A 268 -2.61 -1.10 5.92
C ARG A 268 -1.70 -2.09 6.62
N PHE A 269 -2.32 -3.00 7.34
CA PHE A 269 -1.63 -4.16 7.87
C PHE A 269 -1.44 -5.13 6.71
N VAL A 270 -0.20 -5.24 6.21
CA VAL A 270 0.14 -6.34 5.32
C VAL A 270 0.24 -7.56 6.23
N SER A 271 -0.83 -8.36 6.29
CA SER A 271 -0.68 -9.73 6.80
C SER A 271 0.41 -10.36 5.96
N ARG A 272 1.52 -10.80 6.57
CA ARG A 272 2.55 -11.56 5.85
C ARG A 272 1.85 -12.77 5.23
N SER A 273 1.51 -12.69 3.95
CA SER A 273 1.17 -13.85 3.16
C SER A 273 2.42 -14.72 3.18
N LYS A 274 2.31 -15.94 3.72
CA LYS A 274 3.35 -16.97 3.67
C LYS A 274 3.95 -16.95 2.26
N ALA A 275 5.18 -16.45 2.15
CA ALA A 275 5.94 -16.53 0.91
C ALA A 275 6.16 -18.03 0.64
N ARG A 276 5.71 -18.43 -0.53
CA ARG A 276 5.64 -19.82 -1.01
C ARG A 276 7.01 -20.29 -1.48
#